data_AF-A0A9P6SRM1-F1
#
_entry.id   AF-A0A9P6SRM1-F1
#
_cell.length_a   1.000
_cell.length_b   1.000
_cell.length_c   1.000
_cell.angle_alpha   90.00
_cell.angle_beta   90.00
_cell.angle_gamma   90.00
#
_symmetry.space_group_name_H-M   'P 1'
#
loop_
_entity.id
_entity.type
_entity.pdbx_description
1 polymer ?
#
loop_
_entity_poly.entity_id
_entity_poly.type
_entity_poly.pdbx_seq_one_letter_code
_entity_poly.pdbx_strand_id
1 'polypeptide(L)'
;MDPSSSSSSGALAPSGTTTRKSVLLASYGYPTQPGLVRAVSSSDGGGPNSPGGGLSGRKGSISTTRSSHRYSQLYSMAAEQDVEVEDDLARAQKRLRELKTKISTQSKKNFVLERDVRYLDSRIALLIQNRMAIAEASVQREVAEHLEEADSSDGLFPDDRKLQSYGNLFFLLQTEPRHIATLCRLVSLTEIDTLLQTVMFTLYGNQYESREEHLLLTMFQSVLSAQFETATEFGSLLRANTPVSRMMTTYTRRGPGQSYLKTVLSERINNLIEHKDLNLEVNPLKVYEQMINQIEENTGTLPPELPRGVPPEVAAANKDVQAIISPRLGMLMEIANSFLDTILESLDQAPYGIRWICKQIRSLTK
;
A
#
# COMPACT_ATOMS: atom_id res chain seq x y z
N MET A 1 45.56 -21.77 38.14
CA MET A 1 46.40 -21.21 39.23
C MET A 1 45.85 -19.85 39.57
N ASP A 2 45.01 -19.89 40.60
CA ASP A 2 44.67 -18.84 41.55
C ASP A 2 45.91 -18.13 42.14
N PRO A 3 45.79 -17.03 42.93
CA PRO A 3 44.57 -16.26 43.23
C PRO A 3 44.73 -14.72 43.41
N SER A 4 43.58 -14.02 43.48
CA SER A 4 43.14 -13.03 44.49
C SER A 4 44.03 -11.83 44.89
N SER A 5 43.56 -10.64 45.26
CA SER A 5 42.25 -9.96 45.34
C SER A 5 42.47 -8.68 46.17
N SER A 6 41.81 -7.57 45.86
CA SER A 6 41.21 -6.64 46.83
C SER A 6 40.58 -5.47 46.07
N SER A 7 39.25 -5.34 45.94
CA SER A 7 38.17 -5.12 46.91
C SER A 7 38.00 -3.67 47.36
N SER A 8 36.90 -3.05 46.93
CA SER A 8 35.98 -2.18 47.69
C SER A 8 35.12 -1.38 46.69
N SER A 9 33.82 -1.11 46.89
CA SER A 9 32.84 -1.52 47.90
C SER A 9 31.45 -1.04 47.43
N GLY A 10 30.42 -1.84 47.73
CA GLY A 10 29.04 -1.45 48.07
C GLY A 10 28.16 -0.75 47.00
N ALA A 11 26.84 -0.89 46.98
CA ALA A 11 25.92 -1.48 47.94
C ALA A 11 24.51 -1.69 47.32
N LEU A 12 23.84 -2.74 47.81
CA LEU A 12 22.40 -2.90 48.13
C LEU A 12 21.28 -2.50 47.11
N ALA A 13 20.62 -3.54 46.56
CA ALA A 13 19.18 -3.92 46.68
C ALA A 13 18.12 -2.87 47.12
N PRO A 14 16.84 -2.92 46.64
CA PRO A 14 16.03 -4.14 46.70
C PRO A 14 14.96 -4.39 45.60
N SER A 15 14.49 -5.64 45.60
CA SER A 15 13.33 -6.16 44.89
C SER A 15 12.02 -5.66 45.51
N GLY A 16 11.06 -5.29 44.65
CA GLY A 16 9.67 -5.02 45.03
C GLY A 16 8.73 -5.62 44.00
N THR A 17 8.10 -6.73 44.38
CA THR A 17 7.04 -7.44 43.64
C THR A 17 5.77 -6.60 43.56
N THR A 18 5.29 -6.29 42.34
CA THR A 18 3.94 -5.72 42.13
C THR A 18 3.07 -6.68 41.33
N THR A 19 2.06 -7.20 42.01
CA THR A 19 0.94 -8.01 41.54
C THR A 19 0.15 -7.27 40.44
N ARG A 20 0.19 -7.75 39.20
CA ARG A 20 -0.71 -7.30 38.13
C ARG A 20 -2.08 -7.97 38.29
N LYS A 21 -3.06 -7.20 38.75
CA LYS A 21 -4.49 -7.55 38.67
C LYS A 21 -4.95 -7.48 37.22
N SER A 22 -5.39 -8.60 36.69
CA SER A 22 -6.15 -8.75 35.45
C SER A 22 -7.53 -8.09 35.62
N VAL A 23 -7.75 -6.99 34.90
CA VAL A 23 -9.06 -6.35 34.78
C VAL A 23 -9.63 -6.71 33.41
N LEU A 24 -10.66 -7.55 33.44
CA LEU A 24 -11.58 -7.82 32.34
C LEU A 24 -12.29 -6.51 31.96
N LEU A 25 -12.01 -5.98 30.77
CA LEU A 25 -12.75 -4.85 30.22
C LEU A 25 -13.87 -5.38 29.32
N ALA A 26 -15.08 -5.18 29.83
CA ALA A 26 -16.35 -5.52 29.25
C ALA A 26 -16.56 -4.85 27.88
N SER A 27 -17.14 -5.64 26.98
CA SER A 27 -17.72 -5.24 25.70
C SER A 27 -18.80 -4.18 25.90
N TYR A 28 -18.57 -2.97 25.40
CA TYR A 28 -19.63 -2.00 25.18
C TYR A 28 -20.32 -2.31 23.85
N GLY A 29 -21.57 -2.78 23.93
CA GLY A 29 -22.50 -2.84 22.81
C GLY A 29 -23.42 -1.62 22.78
N TYR A 30 -23.92 -1.27 21.60
CA TYR A 30 -25.13 -0.49 21.29
C TYR A 30 -25.34 -0.53 19.76
N PRO A 31 -26.57 -0.31 19.22
CA PRO A 31 -27.76 -1.13 19.38
C PRO A 31 -28.32 -1.63 18.03
N THR A 32 -28.96 -2.79 18.07
CA THR A 32 -29.77 -3.37 16.99
C THR A 32 -31.06 -2.57 16.79
N GLN A 33 -31.34 -2.12 15.56
CA GLN A 33 -32.69 -1.68 15.17
C GLN A 33 -33.54 -2.88 14.72
N PRO A 34 -34.88 -2.82 14.91
CA PRO A 34 -35.76 -3.96 14.74
C PRO A 34 -36.11 -4.22 13.27
N GLY A 35 -36.21 -5.51 12.94
CA GLY A 35 -36.51 -6.00 11.60
C GLY A 35 -37.93 -5.69 11.12
N LEU A 36 -38.02 -5.40 9.82
CA LEU A 36 -39.27 -5.47 9.08
C LEU A 36 -39.39 -6.89 8.49
N VAL A 37 -40.34 -7.66 9.03
CA VAL A 37 -40.69 -8.99 8.56
C VAL A 37 -41.43 -8.86 7.23
N ARG A 38 -40.82 -9.27 6.12
CA ARG A 38 -41.51 -9.36 4.82
C ARG A 38 -42.20 -10.71 4.74
N ALA A 39 -43.51 -10.71 5.00
CA ALA A 39 -44.38 -11.85 4.77
C ALA A 39 -44.52 -12.12 3.27
N VAL A 40 -44.31 -13.38 2.89
CA VAL A 40 -44.54 -13.94 1.56
C VAL A 40 -46.03 -14.24 1.44
N SER A 41 -46.75 -13.59 0.52
CA SER A 41 -48.13 -13.93 0.19
C SER A 41 -48.17 -14.72 -1.11
N SER A 42 -48.43 -16.01 -0.97
CA SER A 42 -48.83 -16.95 -2.01
C SER A 42 -50.19 -16.59 -2.60
N SER A 43 -50.27 -16.59 -3.93
CA SER A 43 -51.51 -16.53 -4.71
C SER A 43 -52.21 -17.89 -4.65
N ASP A 44 -53.45 -17.92 -4.16
CA ASP A 44 -54.37 -19.00 -4.51
C ASP A 44 -55.77 -18.43 -4.81
N GLY A 45 -56.37 -19.01 -5.84
CA GLY A 45 -57.60 -18.52 -6.47
C GLY A 45 -58.86 -19.13 -5.88
N GLY A 46 -59.96 -18.39 -6.00
CA GLY A 46 -61.30 -18.91 -5.71
C GLY A 46 -62.32 -17.78 -5.66
N GLY A 47 -63.21 -17.70 -6.68
CA GLY A 47 -64.50 -17.02 -6.55
C GLY A 47 -65.41 -17.75 -5.55
N PRO A 48 -66.68 -17.33 -5.29
CA PRO A 48 -67.58 -16.70 -6.27
C PRO A 48 -68.57 -15.63 -5.70
N ASN A 49 -69.40 -15.09 -6.62
CA ASN A 49 -70.77 -14.57 -6.46
C ASN A 49 -71.12 -13.48 -5.42
N SER A 50 -71.56 -12.34 -5.96
CA SER A 50 -72.63 -11.45 -5.43
C SER A 50 -73.88 -11.66 -6.32
N PRO A 51 -75.11 -11.16 -6.02
CA PRO A 51 -75.41 -9.95 -5.25
C PRO A 51 -76.72 -9.95 -4.40
N GLY A 52 -76.90 -8.92 -3.55
CA GLY A 52 -78.23 -8.64 -3.00
C GLY A 52 -78.31 -7.52 -1.96
N GLY A 53 -78.63 -6.31 -2.43
CA GLY A 53 -79.67 -5.44 -1.83
C GLY A 53 -79.37 -4.61 -0.57
N GLY A 54 -79.80 -3.35 -0.59
CA GLY A 54 -80.30 -2.66 0.61
C GLY A 54 -79.75 -1.25 0.87
N LEU A 55 -80.60 -0.25 0.58
CA LEU A 55 -80.39 1.17 0.78
C LEU A 55 -80.40 1.62 2.26
N SER A 56 -79.70 2.75 2.51
CA SER A 56 -80.18 3.97 3.21
C SER A 56 -79.36 4.38 4.44
N GLY A 57 -78.88 5.64 4.47
CA GLY A 57 -78.31 6.21 5.71
C GLY A 57 -77.43 7.46 5.63
N ARG A 58 -77.84 8.50 4.89
CA ARG A 58 -77.74 9.94 5.26
C ARG A 58 -76.41 10.56 5.78
N LYS A 59 -75.86 11.44 4.90
CA LYS A 59 -75.20 12.76 5.10
C LYS A 59 -73.99 12.90 6.05
N GLY A 60 -72.87 13.30 5.43
CA GLY A 60 -71.77 14.03 6.07
C GLY A 60 -70.72 14.48 5.05
N SER A 61 -71.05 15.48 4.22
CA SER A 61 -70.06 16.15 3.37
C SER A 61 -69.25 17.12 4.23
N ILE A 62 -68.01 16.76 4.56
CA ILE A 62 -66.95 17.72 4.89
C ILE A 62 -65.85 17.54 3.84
N SER A 63 -65.71 18.57 3.02
CA SER A 63 -64.66 18.81 2.04
C SER A 63 -63.26 18.57 2.61
N THR A 64 -62.58 17.48 2.22
CA THR A 64 -61.12 17.33 2.40
C THR A 64 -60.40 16.74 1.16
N THR A 65 -61.11 16.53 0.06
CA THR A 65 -60.64 15.71 -1.08
C THR A 65 -59.56 16.34 -1.97
N ARG A 66 -59.27 17.65 -1.83
CA ARG A 66 -58.22 18.33 -2.63
C ARG A 66 -56.82 18.31 -2.02
N SER A 67 -56.68 18.11 -0.70
CA SER A 67 -55.37 18.00 -0.05
C SER A 67 -54.80 16.58 -0.15
N SER A 68 -55.69 15.57 -0.11
CA SER A 68 -55.32 14.15 -0.15
C SER A 68 -54.71 13.70 -1.48
N HIS A 69 -55.15 14.28 -2.62
CA HIS A 69 -54.61 13.94 -3.94
C HIS A 69 -53.20 14.51 -4.14
N ARG A 70 -52.91 15.70 -3.60
CA ARG A 70 -51.55 16.28 -3.67
C ARG A 70 -50.58 15.54 -2.76
N TYR A 71 -51.02 15.16 -1.56
CA TYR A 71 -50.20 14.34 -0.66
C TYR A 71 -49.92 12.96 -1.23
N SER A 72 -50.94 12.30 -1.82
CA SER A 72 -50.76 11.02 -2.51
C SER A 72 -49.82 11.13 -3.71
N GLN A 73 -49.94 12.18 -4.53
CA GLN A 73 -49.02 12.39 -5.66
C GLN A 73 -47.59 12.67 -5.20
N LEU A 74 -47.40 13.46 -4.13
CA LEU A 74 -46.07 13.72 -3.57
C LEU A 74 -45.44 12.44 -2.98
N TYR A 75 -46.22 11.58 -2.31
CA TYR A 75 -45.74 10.28 -1.83
C TYR A 75 -45.45 9.31 -2.97
N SER A 76 -46.25 9.29 -4.04
CA SER A 76 -45.97 8.48 -5.24
C SER A 76 -44.72 8.96 -5.95
N MET A 77 -44.51 10.27 -6.09
CA MET A 77 -43.29 10.83 -6.68
C MET A 77 -42.06 10.60 -5.81
N ALA A 78 -42.20 10.68 -4.47
CA ALA A 78 -41.11 10.36 -3.55
C ALA A 78 -40.76 8.87 -3.57
N ALA A 79 -41.76 7.98 -3.65
CA ALA A 79 -41.54 6.55 -3.78
C ALA A 79 -40.94 6.17 -5.15
N GLU A 80 -41.36 6.83 -6.24
CA GLU A 80 -40.76 6.66 -7.57
C GLU A 80 -39.30 7.16 -7.58
N GLN A 81 -39.01 8.31 -6.97
CA GLN A 81 -37.64 8.80 -6.81
C GLN A 81 -36.79 7.87 -5.94
N ASP A 82 -37.31 7.35 -4.82
CA ASP A 82 -36.57 6.40 -3.98
C ASP A 82 -36.28 5.10 -4.75
N VAL A 83 -37.22 4.61 -5.56
CA VAL A 83 -37.03 3.42 -6.41
C VAL A 83 -36.02 3.68 -7.54
N GLU A 84 -36.07 4.84 -8.20
CA GLU A 84 -35.09 5.23 -9.23
C GLU A 84 -33.69 5.41 -8.63
N VAL A 85 -33.58 6.03 -7.45
CA VAL A 85 -32.32 6.19 -6.71
C VAL A 85 -31.76 4.84 -6.26
N GLU A 86 -32.61 3.91 -5.81
CA GLU A 86 -32.21 2.54 -5.50
C GLU A 86 -31.73 1.77 -6.74
N ASP A 87 -32.40 1.91 -7.89
CA ASP A 87 -32.01 1.28 -9.16
C ASP A 87 -30.70 1.86 -9.70
N ASP A 88 -30.52 3.19 -9.66
CA ASP A 88 -29.27 3.84 -10.06
C ASP A 88 -28.12 3.52 -9.12
N LEU A 89 -28.36 3.45 -7.81
CA LEU A 89 -27.38 2.99 -6.83
C LEU A 89 -27.00 1.53 -7.09
N ALA A 90 -27.97 0.66 -7.39
CA ALA A 90 -27.73 -0.74 -7.71
C ALA A 90 -26.91 -0.89 -9.01
N ARG A 91 -27.24 -0.12 -10.05
CA ARG A 91 -26.47 -0.05 -11.31
C ARG A 91 -25.05 0.43 -11.06
N ALA A 92 -24.86 1.51 -10.29
CA ALA A 92 -23.56 2.05 -9.94
C ALA A 92 -22.72 1.04 -9.13
N GLN A 93 -23.32 0.37 -8.14
CA GLN A 93 -22.66 -0.67 -7.36
C GLN A 93 -22.27 -1.88 -8.21
N LYS A 94 -23.14 -2.33 -9.12
CA LYS A 94 -22.81 -3.42 -10.05
C LYS A 94 -21.64 -3.05 -10.94
N ARG A 95 -21.66 -1.85 -11.54
CA ARG A 95 -20.56 -1.33 -12.36
C ARG A 95 -19.26 -1.19 -11.57
N LEU A 96 -19.34 -0.75 -10.31
CA LEU A 96 -18.19 -0.68 -9.41
C LEU A 96 -17.61 -2.08 -9.14
N ARG A 97 -18.45 -3.08 -8.85
CA ARG A 97 -17.99 -4.47 -8.67
C ARG A 97 -17.32 -5.01 -9.94
N GLU A 98 -17.90 -4.79 -11.11
CA GLU A 98 -17.33 -5.20 -12.39
C GLU A 98 -15.97 -4.54 -12.65
N LEU A 99 -15.85 -3.24 -12.40
CA LEU A 99 -14.59 -2.50 -12.52
C LEU A 99 -13.54 -3.03 -11.54
N LYS A 100 -13.90 -3.25 -10.26
CA LYS A 100 -13.01 -3.84 -9.25
C LYS A 100 -12.47 -5.20 -9.69
N THR A 101 -13.34 -6.07 -10.20
CA THR A 101 -12.95 -7.40 -10.70
C THR A 101 -12.03 -7.29 -11.92
N LYS A 102 -12.33 -6.39 -12.87
CA LYS A 102 -11.48 -6.13 -14.04
C LYS A 102 -10.11 -5.62 -13.62
N ILE A 103 -10.04 -4.64 -12.72
CA ILE A 103 -8.77 -4.08 -12.23
C ILE A 103 -7.97 -5.17 -11.50
N SER A 104 -8.59 -5.93 -10.59
CA SER A 104 -7.92 -7.04 -9.90
C SER A 104 -7.36 -8.09 -10.87
N THR A 105 -8.14 -8.47 -11.89
CA THR A 105 -7.71 -9.43 -12.91
C THR A 105 -6.53 -8.89 -13.72
N GLN A 106 -6.58 -7.62 -14.13
CA GLN A 106 -5.47 -6.97 -14.83
C GLN A 106 -4.24 -6.80 -13.94
N SER A 107 -4.40 -6.45 -12.66
CA SER A 107 -3.29 -6.40 -11.70
C SER A 107 -2.59 -7.75 -11.57
N LYS A 108 -3.34 -8.86 -11.50
CA LYS A 108 -2.76 -10.21 -11.48
C LYS A 108 -2.01 -10.53 -12.77
N LYS A 109 -2.57 -10.22 -13.93
CA LYS A 109 -1.91 -10.41 -15.23
C LYS A 109 -0.62 -9.58 -15.33
N ASN A 110 -0.69 -8.30 -14.94
CA ASN A 110 0.46 -7.40 -14.96
C ASN A 110 1.55 -7.88 -14.01
N PHE A 111 1.18 -8.39 -12.82
CA PHE A 111 2.13 -9.01 -11.90
C PHE A 111 2.87 -10.22 -12.50
N VAL A 112 2.15 -11.12 -13.19
CA VAL A 112 2.78 -12.26 -13.87
C VAL A 112 3.73 -11.80 -14.97
N LEU A 113 3.29 -10.85 -15.80
CA LEU A 113 4.14 -10.27 -16.85
C LEU A 113 5.38 -9.57 -16.29
N GLU A 114 5.25 -8.78 -15.22
CA GLU A 114 6.39 -8.14 -14.55
C GLU A 114 7.36 -9.17 -13.96
N ARG A 115 6.85 -10.28 -13.41
CA ARG A 115 7.69 -11.38 -12.92
C ARG A 115 8.45 -12.02 -14.08
N ASP A 116 7.77 -12.26 -15.20
CA ASP A 116 8.38 -12.88 -16.37
C ASP A 116 9.40 -11.93 -17.02
N VAL A 117 9.14 -10.62 -17.05
CA VAL A 117 10.12 -9.58 -17.44
C VAL A 117 11.34 -9.62 -16.53
N ARG A 118 11.17 -9.61 -15.20
CA ARG A 118 12.29 -9.72 -14.24
C ARG A 118 13.09 -11.01 -14.43
N TYR A 119 12.43 -12.12 -14.72
CA TYR A 119 13.08 -13.39 -15.02
C TYR A 119 13.92 -13.29 -16.30
N LEU A 120 13.37 -12.71 -17.36
CA LEU A 120 14.10 -12.47 -18.61
C LEU A 120 15.27 -11.50 -18.40
N ASP A 121 15.09 -10.41 -17.67
CA ASP A 121 16.14 -9.44 -17.34
C ASP A 121 17.29 -10.08 -16.56
N SER A 122 16.98 -10.95 -15.59
CA SER A 122 18.01 -11.72 -14.87
C SER A 122 18.78 -12.65 -15.80
N ARG A 123 18.11 -13.29 -16.77
CA ARG A 123 18.78 -14.13 -17.76
C ARG A 123 19.62 -13.32 -18.73
N ILE A 124 19.13 -12.16 -19.16
CA ILE A 124 19.88 -11.22 -20.01
C ILE A 124 21.11 -10.72 -19.26
N ALA A 125 20.99 -10.35 -17.98
CA ALA A 125 22.12 -9.94 -17.14
C ALA A 125 23.18 -11.05 -17.02
N LEU A 126 22.76 -12.30 -16.80
CA LEU A 126 23.66 -13.45 -16.79
C LEU A 126 24.31 -13.71 -18.16
N LEU A 127 23.57 -13.54 -19.25
CA LEU A 127 24.13 -13.65 -20.61
C LEU A 127 25.11 -12.52 -20.91
N ILE A 128 24.87 -11.29 -20.44
CA ILE A 128 25.81 -10.18 -20.55
C ILE A 128 27.06 -10.48 -19.72
N GLN A 129 26.92 -10.94 -18.48
CA GLN A 129 28.05 -11.33 -17.63
C GLN A 129 28.86 -12.48 -18.25
N ASN A 130 28.19 -13.52 -18.78
CA ASN A 130 28.85 -14.61 -19.49
C ASN A 130 29.51 -14.13 -20.78
N ARG A 131 28.88 -13.21 -21.53
CA ARG A 131 29.49 -12.63 -22.75
C ARG A 131 30.66 -11.71 -22.42
N MET A 132 30.62 -10.97 -21.32
CA MET A 132 31.75 -10.18 -20.83
C MET A 132 32.87 -11.09 -20.34
N ALA A 133 32.55 -12.16 -19.61
CA ALA A 133 33.50 -13.18 -19.21
C ALA A 133 34.12 -13.91 -20.42
N ILE A 134 33.36 -14.17 -21.48
CA ILE A 134 33.86 -14.77 -22.74
C ILE A 134 34.67 -13.76 -23.57
N ALA A 135 34.30 -12.47 -23.56
CA ALA A 135 35.05 -11.42 -24.24
C ALA A 135 36.42 -11.18 -23.55
N GLU A 136 36.47 -11.28 -22.22
CA GLU A 136 37.73 -11.31 -21.44
C GLU A 136 38.46 -12.67 -21.57
N ALA A 137 37.74 -13.77 -21.75
CA ALA A 137 38.28 -15.12 -21.97
C ALA A 137 38.56 -15.45 -23.44
N SER A 138 38.98 -14.47 -24.25
CA SER A 138 39.63 -14.72 -25.55
C SER A 138 41.04 -15.33 -25.41
N VAL A 139 41.37 -15.90 -24.25
CA VAL A 139 42.62 -16.65 -23.99
C VAL A 139 42.41 -18.13 -23.67
N GLN A 140 41.26 -18.67 -23.26
CA GLN A 140 41.21 -20.14 -23.07
C GLN A 140 39.81 -20.76 -23.22
N ARG A 141 39.75 -21.76 -24.11
CA ARG A 141 38.61 -22.66 -24.36
C ARG A 141 38.26 -23.51 -23.14
N GLU A 142 36.98 -23.89 -23.08
CA GLU A 142 36.39 -25.16 -22.57
C GLU A 142 35.24 -24.94 -21.58
N VAL A 143 34.02 -24.71 -22.08
CA VAL A 143 32.78 -25.18 -21.42
C VAL A 143 31.70 -25.37 -22.50
N ALA A 144 31.82 -26.43 -23.29
CA ALA A 144 30.83 -26.83 -24.30
C ALA A 144 30.38 -28.28 -24.06
N GLU A 145 30.15 -28.67 -22.80
CA GLU A 145 29.82 -30.06 -22.46
C GLU A 145 28.81 -30.22 -21.31
N HIS A 146 27.82 -29.33 -21.19
CA HIS A 146 26.65 -29.58 -20.33
C HIS A 146 25.37 -28.94 -20.88
N LEU A 147 25.01 -29.30 -22.12
CA LEU A 147 23.77 -28.86 -22.76
C LEU A 147 22.91 -30.01 -23.33
N GLU A 148 23.08 -31.23 -22.82
CA GLU A 148 22.13 -32.31 -23.08
C GLU A 148 21.82 -33.05 -21.78
N GLU A 149 20.73 -32.61 -21.12
CA GLU A 149 19.80 -33.43 -20.32
C GLU A 149 18.84 -32.51 -19.54
N ALA A 150 17.81 -32.01 -20.23
CA ALA A 150 16.58 -31.54 -19.60
C ALA A 150 15.45 -31.49 -20.64
N ASP A 151 15.22 -32.61 -21.33
CA ASP A 151 13.99 -32.78 -22.12
C ASP A 151 13.06 -33.76 -21.39
N SER A 152 12.00 -33.22 -20.80
CA SER A 152 10.71 -33.91 -20.50
C SER A 152 9.79 -32.98 -19.70
N SER A 153 9.12 -32.09 -20.44
CA SER A 153 8.08 -31.18 -20.01
C SER A 153 6.71 -31.85 -19.82
N ASP A 154 6.63 -32.97 -19.09
CA ASP A 154 5.37 -33.73 -18.93
C ASP A 154 5.00 -34.14 -17.49
N GLY A 155 5.49 -33.39 -16.48
CA GLY A 155 5.24 -33.67 -15.06
C GLY A 155 4.87 -32.48 -14.18
N LEU A 156 4.50 -31.33 -14.75
CA LEU A 156 4.54 -30.05 -14.02
C LEU A 156 3.23 -29.64 -13.30
N PHE A 157 2.12 -30.36 -13.49
CA PHE A 157 0.84 -30.02 -12.85
C PHE A 157 0.41 -31.08 -11.83
N PRO A 158 0.02 -30.68 -10.60
CA PRO A 158 -0.47 -31.63 -9.60
C PRO A 158 -1.72 -32.37 -10.10
N ASP A 159 -1.83 -33.66 -9.75
CA ASP A 159 -3.06 -34.44 -9.98
C ASP A 159 -4.29 -33.83 -9.27
N ASP A 160 -5.51 -34.16 -9.70
CA ASP A 160 -6.76 -33.58 -9.17
C ASP A 160 -6.89 -33.71 -7.64
N ARG A 161 -6.38 -34.81 -7.07
CA ARG A 161 -6.39 -35.02 -5.61
C ARG A 161 -5.43 -34.07 -4.91
N LYS A 162 -4.24 -33.85 -5.46
CA LYS A 162 -3.26 -32.86 -4.97
C LYS A 162 -3.78 -31.44 -5.17
N LEU A 163 -4.44 -31.13 -6.29
CA LEU A 163 -5.08 -29.83 -6.51
C LEU A 163 -6.15 -29.55 -5.46
N GLN A 164 -7.01 -30.52 -5.13
CA GLN A 164 -7.99 -30.39 -4.06
C GLN A 164 -7.31 -30.16 -2.70
N SER A 165 -6.23 -30.90 -2.42
CA SER A 165 -5.47 -30.77 -1.17
C SER A 165 -4.79 -29.40 -1.04
N TYR A 166 -4.17 -28.91 -2.13
CA TYR A 166 -3.61 -27.56 -2.18
C TYR A 166 -4.70 -26.49 -2.09
N GLY A 167 -5.87 -26.71 -2.69
CA GLY A 167 -7.04 -25.84 -2.55
C GLY A 167 -7.46 -25.70 -1.09
N ASN A 168 -7.55 -26.81 -0.36
CA ASN A 168 -7.84 -26.81 1.08
C ASN A 168 -6.75 -26.09 1.89
N LEU A 169 -5.47 -26.32 1.56
CA LEU A 169 -4.35 -25.64 2.21
C LEU A 169 -4.42 -24.13 2.00
N PHE A 170 -4.59 -23.65 0.77
CA PHE A 170 -4.64 -22.23 0.48
C PHE A 170 -5.90 -21.57 1.04
N PHE A 171 -7.02 -22.29 1.10
CA PHE A 171 -8.20 -21.82 1.81
C PHE A 171 -7.91 -21.59 3.30
N LEU A 172 -7.23 -22.53 3.96
CA LEU A 172 -6.82 -22.39 5.36
C LEU A 172 -5.85 -21.22 5.55
N LEU A 173 -4.82 -21.12 4.70
CA LEU A 173 -3.85 -20.02 4.75
C LEU A 173 -4.49 -18.65 4.53
N GLN A 174 -5.50 -18.56 3.67
CA GLN A 174 -6.22 -17.32 3.40
C GLN A 174 -7.15 -16.94 4.57
N THR A 175 -7.90 -17.91 5.10
CA THR A 175 -8.90 -17.70 6.16
C THR A 175 -8.30 -17.54 7.56
N GLU A 176 -7.13 -18.12 7.81
CA GLU A 176 -6.42 -18.03 9.09
C GLU A 176 -5.07 -17.28 8.95
N PRO A 177 -5.08 -15.94 8.97
CA PRO A 177 -3.89 -15.10 8.72
C PRO A 177 -2.73 -15.34 9.69
N ARG A 178 -2.99 -15.97 10.85
CA ARG A 178 -1.98 -16.36 11.85
C ARG A 178 -0.85 -17.23 11.29
N HIS A 179 -1.15 -18.10 10.33
CA HIS A 179 -0.16 -19.02 9.74
C HIS A 179 0.84 -18.23 8.90
N ILE A 180 0.34 -17.38 8.00
CA ILE A 180 1.17 -16.49 7.18
C ILE A 180 1.96 -15.53 8.06
N ALA A 181 1.34 -14.95 9.09
CA ALA A 181 2.02 -14.06 10.02
C ALA A 181 3.19 -14.76 10.75
N THR A 182 3.04 -16.05 11.04
CA THR A 182 4.12 -16.85 11.64
C THR A 182 5.22 -17.14 10.63
N LEU A 183 4.88 -17.50 9.39
CA LEU A 183 5.85 -17.69 8.32
C LEU A 183 6.68 -16.43 8.06
N CYS A 184 6.05 -15.25 7.98
CA CYS A 184 6.76 -13.97 7.79
C CYS A 184 7.80 -13.68 8.88
N ARG A 185 7.69 -14.28 10.08
CA ARG A 185 8.66 -14.13 11.16
C ARG A 185 9.76 -15.19 11.16
N LEU A 186 9.53 -16.33 10.52
CA LEU A 186 10.47 -17.46 10.48
C LEU A 186 11.34 -17.47 9.22
N VAL A 187 10.84 -16.88 8.14
CA VAL A 187 11.53 -16.86 6.85
C VAL A 187 12.73 -15.91 6.88
N SER A 188 13.80 -16.29 6.18
CA SER A 188 15.03 -15.50 6.08
C SER A 188 14.80 -14.20 5.30
N LEU A 189 15.69 -13.21 5.49
CA LEU A 189 15.62 -11.95 4.74
C LEU A 189 15.81 -12.13 3.22
N THR A 190 16.41 -13.24 2.76
CA THR A 190 16.57 -13.54 1.33
C THR A 190 15.30 -14.09 0.68
N GLU A 191 14.44 -14.72 1.47
CA GLU A 191 13.24 -15.41 0.97
C GLU A 191 11.95 -14.61 1.23
N ILE A 192 12.01 -13.64 2.15
CA ILE A 192 10.84 -12.88 2.57
C ILE A 192 10.17 -12.14 1.42
N ASP A 193 10.95 -11.57 0.49
CA ASP A 193 10.38 -10.87 -0.65
C ASP A 193 9.54 -11.81 -1.50
N THR A 194 10.02 -13.03 -1.78
CA THR A 194 9.26 -14.05 -2.52
C THR A 194 7.96 -14.42 -1.79
N LEU A 195 8.02 -14.66 -0.47
CA LEU A 195 6.83 -14.93 0.33
C LEU A 195 5.82 -13.78 0.27
N LEU A 196 6.28 -12.54 0.46
CA LEU A 196 5.42 -11.36 0.46
C LEU A 196 4.79 -11.12 -0.91
N GLN A 197 5.49 -11.39 -1.99
CA GLN A 197 4.93 -11.31 -3.34
C GLN A 197 3.78 -12.31 -3.51
N THR A 198 3.97 -13.58 -3.11
CA THR A 198 2.90 -14.59 -3.14
C THR A 198 1.72 -14.20 -2.25
N VAL A 199 1.98 -13.72 -1.04
CA VAL A 199 0.94 -13.33 -0.08
C VAL A 199 0.14 -12.14 -0.61
N MET A 200 0.78 -11.07 -1.09
CA MET A 200 0.12 -9.82 -1.44
C MET A 200 -0.51 -9.78 -2.84
N PHE A 201 0.03 -10.55 -3.79
CA PHE A 201 -0.44 -10.54 -5.18
C PHE A 201 -1.14 -11.84 -5.60
N THR A 202 -0.95 -12.95 -4.87
CA THR A 202 -1.62 -14.22 -5.15
C THR A 202 -2.69 -14.56 -4.11
N LEU A 203 -2.32 -14.74 -2.83
CA LEU A 203 -3.26 -15.14 -1.78
C LEU A 203 -4.28 -14.05 -1.41
N TYR A 204 -3.82 -12.80 -1.32
CA TYR A 204 -4.65 -11.61 -1.09
C TYR A 204 -4.56 -10.63 -2.27
N GLY A 205 -4.50 -11.17 -3.49
CA GLY A 205 -4.28 -10.40 -4.70
C GLY A 205 -5.47 -9.51 -5.11
N ASN A 206 -6.67 -9.75 -4.58
CA ASN A 206 -7.84 -8.93 -4.86
C ASN A 206 -7.92 -7.72 -3.91
N GLN A 207 -7.08 -6.73 -4.20
CA GLN A 207 -6.91 -5.47 -3.46
C GLN A 207 -8.19 -4.61 -3.33
N TYR A 208 -9.26 -4.93 -4.04
CA TYR A 208 -10.54 -4.22 -3.96
C TYR A 208 -11.66 -5.03 -3.29
N GLU A 209 -11.37 -6.29 -2.95
CA GLU A 209 -12.25 -7.14 -2.17
C GLU A 209 -12.01 -6.89 -0.68
N SER A 210 -13.05 -6.38 -0.02
CA SER A 210 -13.03 -6.02 1.40
C SER A 210 -12.60 -7.17 2.31
N ARG A 211 -13.00 -8.40 1.99
CA ARG A 211 -12.65 -9.58 2.80
C ARG A 211 -11.16 -9.90 2.71
N GLU A 212 -10.59 -9.94 1.50
CA GLU A 212 -9.16 -10.23 1.32
C GLU A 212 -8.31 -9.12 1.94
N GLU A 213 -8.71 -7.87 1.76
CA GLU A 213 -8.02 -6.73 2.34
C GLU A 213 -8.05 -6.77 3.88
N HIS A 214 -9.19 -7.09 4.47
CA HIS A 214 -9.31 -7.25 5.92
C HIS A 214 -8.40 -8.36 6.46
N LEU A 215 -8.35 -9.51 5.80
CA LEU A 215 -7.50 -10.64 6.20
C LEU A 215 -6.01 -10.29 6.08
N LEU A 216 -5.62 -9.62 5.00
CA LEU A 216 -4.25 -9.15 4.81
C LEU A 216 -3.84 -8.14 5.89
N LEU A 217 -4.69 -7.16 6.20
CA LEU A 217 -4.43 -6.20 7.27
C LEU A 217 -4.34 -6.90 8.64
N THR A 218 -5.19 -7.88 8.91
CA THR A 218 -5.13 -8.69 10.15
C THR A 218 -3.81 -9.46 10.26
N MET A 219 -3.31 -10.02 9.15
CA MET A 219 -1.99 -10.63 9.08
C MET A 219 -0.90 -9.61 9.40
N PHE A 220 -0.96 -8.42 8.81
CA PHE A 220 -0.04 -7.30 9.09
C PHE A 220 -0.01 -6.93 10.57
N GLN A 221 -1.16 -6.75 11.21
CA GLN A 221 -1.22 -6.46 12.64
C GLN A 221 -0.57 -7.55 13.49
N SER A 222 -0.76 -8.82 13.12
CA SER A 222 -0.16 -9.95 13.84
C SER A 222 1.38 -9.91 13.74
N VAL A 223 1.92 -9.65 12.54
CA VAL A 223 3.38 -9.53 12.36
C VAL A 223 3.93 -8.29 13.05
N LEU A 224 3.25 -7.16 12.93
CA LEU A 224 3.62 -5.90 13.59
C LEU A 224 3.68 -6.08 15.11
N SER A 225 2.61 -6.59 15.72
CA SER A 225 2.53 -6.76 17.18
C SER A 225 3.68 -7.62 17.71
N ALA A 226 3.93 -8.77 17.06
CA ALA A 226 5.03 -9.65 17.44
C ALA A 226 6.41 -8.98 17.28
N GLN A 227 6.64 -8.21 16.22
CA GLN A 227 7.89 -7.49 16.03
C GLN A 227 8.09 -6.41 17.10
N PHE A 228 7.04 -5.64 17.41
CA PHE A 228 7.07 -4.64 18.48
C PHE A 228 7.34 -5.26 19.87
N GLU A 229 6.79 -6.44 20.16
CA GLU A 229 7.06 -7.17 21.42
C GLU A 229 8.52 -7.62 21.55
N THR A 230 9.17 -7.96 20.44
CA THR A 230 10.56 -8.44 20.43
C THR A 230 11.61 -7.33 20.25
N ALA A 231 11.19 -6.13 19.85
CA ALA A 231 12.09 -5.02 19.56
C ALA A 231 12.60 -4.38 20.85
N THR A 232 13.92 -4.28 20.99
CA THR A 232 14.56 -3.58 22.11
C THR A 232 14.66 -2.07 21.88
N GLU A 233 14.61 -1.63 20.62
CA GLU A 233 14.68 -0.22 20.24
C GLU A 233 13.62 0.14 19.19
N PHE A 234 12.64 0.95 19.59
CA PHE A 234 11.55 1.39 18.72
C PHE A 234 12.02 2.25 17.55
N GLY A 235 13.13 2.98 17.70
CA GLY A 235 13.69 3.87 16.69
C GLY A 235 14.32 3.16 15.47
N SER A 236 14.73 1.89 15.62
CA SER A 236 15.34 1.09 14.56
C SER A 236 14.38 0.10 13.91
N LEU A 237 13.25 -0.20 14.55
CA LEU A 237 12.25 -1.18 14.09
C LEU A 237 11.77 -0.97 12.64
N LEU A 238 11.52 0.29 12.26
CA LEU A 238 11.03 0.67 10.93
C LEU A 238 12.14 1.14 9.98
N ARG A 239 13.36 1.37 10.49
CA ARG A 239 14.53 1.78 9.69
C ARG A 239 15.37 0.58 9.22
N ALA A 240 15.37 -0.50 10.00
CA ALA A 240 16.14 -1.70 9.67
C ALA A 240 15.48 -2.51 8.54
N ASN A 241 16.29 -3.36 7.90
CA ASN A 241 15.84 -4.37 6.93
C ASN A 241 15.12 -5.52 7.65
N THR A 242 13.93 -5.25 8.18
CA THR A 242 13.12 -6.20 8.94
C THR A 242 11.99 -6.76 8.08
N PRO A 243 11.40 -7.90 8.46
CA PRO A 243 10.18 -8.40 7.84
C PRO A 243 9.06 -7.36 7.74
N VAL A 244 8.88 -6.54 8.78
CA VAL A 244 7.88 -5.49 8.82
C VAL A 244 8.17 -4.38 7.81
N SER A 245 9.42 -3.92 7.68
CA SER A 245 9.75 -2.86 6.72
C SER A 245 9.61 -3.33 5.27
N ARG A 246 9.96 -4.59 4.99
CA ARG A 246 9.69 -5.25 3.70
C ARG A 246 8.19 -5.36 3.42
N MET A 247 7.41 -5.78 4.42
CA MET A 247 5.95 -5.85 4.32
C MET A 247 5.34 -4.49 3.99
N MET A 248 5.68 -3.44 4.73
CA MET A 248 5.17 -2.09 4.45
C MET A 248 5.51 -1.62 3.03
N THR A 249 6.76 -1.83 2.60
CA THR A 249 7.23 -1.44 1.27
C THR A 249 6.46 -2.17 0.16
N THR A 250 6.25 -3.49 0.31
CA THR A 250 5.51 -4.28 -0.68
C THR A 250 4.03 -3.91 -0.70
N TYR A 251 3.44 -3.61 0.46
CA TYR A 251 2.04 -3.21 0.57
C TYR A 251 1.77 -1.83 -0.06
N THR A 252 2.61 -0.83 0.18
CA THR A 252 2.44 0.51 -0.42
C THR A 252 2.65 0.52 -1.93
N ARG A 253 3.34 -0.49 -2.48
CA ARG A 253 3.47 -0.74 -3.92
C ARG A 253 2.24 -1.42 -4.54
N ARG A 254 1.20 -1.75 -3.77
CA ARG A 254 -0.06 -2.25 -4.33
C ARG A 254 -0.81 -1.13 -5.07
N GLY A 255 -1.77 -1.51 -5.91
CA GLY A 255 -2.49 -0.63 -6.83
C GLY A 255 -3.06 0.64 -6.18
N PRO A 256 -3.76 0.55 -5.02
CA PRO A 256 -4.25 1.74 -4.33
C PRO A 256 -3.13 2.71 -3.89
N GLY A 257 -2.00 2.21 -3.41
CA GLY A 257 -0.86 3.04 -3.00
C GLY A 257 -0.18 3.71 -4.19
N GLN A 258 0.03 2.98 -5.28
CA GLN A 258 0.54 3.56 -6.53
C GLN A 258 -0.39 4.62 -7.11
N SER A 259 -1.70 4.34 -7.15
CA SER A 259 -2.69 5.28 -7.66
C SER A 259 -2.72 6.56 -6.83
N TYR A 260 -2.67 6.44 -5.50
CA TYR A 260 -2.61 7.58 -4.60
C TYR A 260 -1.37 8.45 -4.88
N LEU A 261 -0.17 7.86 -4.89
CA LEU A 261 1.06 8.61 -5.15
C LEU A 261 1.05 9.26 -6.54
N LYS A 262 0.55 8.54 -7.55
CA LYS A 262 0.42 9.08 -8.90
C LYS A 262 -0.52 10.29 -8.92
N THR A 263 -1.71 10.17 -8.36
CA THR A 263 -2.70 11.26 -8.34
C THR A 263 -2.19 12.48 -7.58
N VAL A 264 -1.51 12.28 -6.44
CA VAL A 264 -1.06 13.38 -5.57
C VAL A 264 0.19 14.07 -6.11
N LEU A 265 1.18 13.29 -6.60
CA LEU A 265 2.50 13.82 -6.92
C LEU A 265 2.73 14.07 -8.41
N SER A 266 1.90 13.54 -9.32
CA SER A 266 2.19 13.60 -10.75
C SER A 266 2.29 15.03 -11.28
N GLU A 267 1.41 15.93 -10.84
CA GLU A 267 1.42 17.32 -11.30
C GLU A 267 2.72 18.02 -10.91
N ARG A 268 3.11 17.94 -9.63
CA ARG A 268 4.35 18.55 -9.12
C ARG A 268 5.59 17.96 -9.79
N ILE A 269 5.62 16.64 -9.99
CA ILE A 269 6.72 15.96 -10.69
C ILE A 269 6.79 16.41 -12.15
N ASN A 270 5.66 16.48 -12.86
CA ASN A 270 5.63 16.89 -14.26
C ASN A 270 6.07 18.35 -14.43
N ASN A 271 5.59 19.26 -13.58
CA ASN A 271 6.02 20.66 -13.57
C ASN A 271 7.55 20.75 -13.41
N LEU A 272 8.14 19.94 -12.53
CA LEU A 272 9.59 19.91 -12.34
C LEU A 272 10.34 19.38 -13.59
N ILE A 273 9.80 18.36 -14.25
CA ILE A 273 10.38 17.78 -15.48
C ILE A 273 10.36 18.77 -16.64
N GLU A 274 9.37 19.65 -16.70
CA GLU A 274 9.26 20.67 -17.75
C GLU A 274 10.37 21.73 -17.69
N HIS A 275 10.95 21.98 -16.51
CA HIS A 275 12.07 22.91 -16.34
C HIS A 275 13.43 22.27 -16.69
N LYS A 276 13.70 22.12 -18.00
CA LYS A 276 14.91 21.44 -18.51
C LYS A 276 16.25 22.07 -18.10
N ASP A 277 16.27 23.38 -17.91
CA ASP A 277 17.50 24.13 -17.57
C ASP A 277 17.63 24.40 -16.06
N LEU A 278 16.76 23.81 -15.24
CA LEU A 278 16.77 24.01 -13.79
C LEU A 278 17.99 23.35 -13.15
N ASN A 279 18.85 24.17 -12.56
CA ASN A 279 20.00 23.71 -11.78
C ASN A 279 19.81 24.01 -10.29
N LEU A 280 19.63 22.96 -9.48
CA LEU A 280 19.47 23.04 -8.02
C LEU A 280 20.74 22.59 -7.26
N GLU A 281 21.90 22.54 -7.91
CA GLU A 281 23.16 22.19 -7.23
C GLU A 281 23.55 23.29 -6.25
N VAL A 282 23.63 22.91 -4.97
CA VAL A 282 23.96 23.79 -3.83
C VAL A 282 25.29 23.42 -3.19
N ASN A 283 25.98 22.38 -3.65
CA ASN A 283 27.31 22.04 -3.16
C ASN A 283 28.34 23.09 -3.63
N PRO A 284 28.96 23.86 -2.72
CA PRO A 284 29.87 24.94 -3.08
C PRO A 284 31.04 24.52 -3.95
N LEU A 285 31.61 23.32 -3.73
CA LEU A 285 32.72 22.82 -4.55
C LEU A 285 32.33 22.64 -6.00
N LYS A 286 31.19 21.96 -6.24
CA LYS A 286 30.71 21.71 -7.60
C LYS A 286 30.29 23.01 -8.29
N VAL A 287 29.67 23.93 -7.56
CA VAL A 287 29.29 25.24 -8.11
C VAL A 287 30.52 26.05 -8.47
N TYR A 288 31.54 26.06 -7.61
CA TYR A 288 32.83 26.69 -7.88
C TYR A 288 33.50 26.10 -9.12
N GLU A 289 33.57 24.77 -9.23
CA GLU A 289 34.12 24.08 -10.40
C GLU A 289 33.36 24.40 -11.69
N GLN A 290 32.02 24.43 -11.64
CA GLN A 290 31.19 24.83 -12.78
C GLN A 290 31.45 26.29 -13.17
N MET A 291 31.52 27.18 -12.19
CA MET A 291 31.77 28.61 -12.40
C MET A 291 33.13 28.84 -13.08
N ILE A 292 34.20 28.24 -12.58
CA ILE A 292 35.54 28.42 -13.16
C ILE A 292 35.65 27.82 -14.57
N ASN A 293 35.01 26.66 -14.82
CA ASN A 293 34.97 26.06 -16.16
C ASN A 293 34.22 26.97 -17.13
N GLN A 294 33.08 27.53 -16.71
CA GLN A 294 32.31 28.47 -17.52
C GLN A 294 33.09 29.76 -17.81
N ILE A 295 33.85 30.27 -16.84
CA ILE A 295 34.72 31.44 -17.03
C ILE A 295 35.79 31.09 -18.06
N GLU A 296 36.52 29.99 -17.88
CA GLU A 296 37.59 29.58 -18.81
C GLU A 296 37.08 29.34 -20.23
N GLU A 297 35.90 28.73 -20.39
CA GLU A 297 35.25 28.57 -21.70
C GLU A 297 34.92 29.92 -22.35
N ASN A 298 34.51 30.92 -21.57
CA ASN A 298 34.10 32.23 -22.07
C ASN A 298 35.28 33.18 -22.32
N THR A 299 36.29 33.20 -21.44
CA THR A 299 37.45 34.12 -21.52
C THR A 299 38.71 33.46 -22.10
N GLY A 300 38.71 32.15 -22.33
CA GLY A 300 39.85 31.39 -22.85
C GLY A 300 41.03 31.24 -21.89
N THR A 301 40.97 31.86 -20.71
CA THR A 301 41.98 31.80 -19.65
C THR A 301 41.33 31.85 -18.28
N LEU A 302 41.92 31.14 -17.31
CA LEU A 302 41.47 31.12 -15.92
C LEU A 302 42.12 32.26 -15.12
N PRO A 303 41.35 33.08 -14.38
CA PRO A 303 41.90 34.11 -13.51
C PRO A 303 42.82 33.52 -12.41
N PRO A 304 43.97 34.15 -12.10
CA PRO A 304 44.88 33.66 -11.05
C PRO A 304 44.26 33.59 -9.66
N GLU A 305 43.23 34.40 -9.41
CA GLU A 305 42.50 34.49 -8.14
C GLU A 305 41.52 33.33 -7.91
N LEU A 306 41.26 32.51 -8.95
CA LEU A 306 40.32 31.40 -8.91
C LEU A 306 41.04 30.06 -9.22
N PRO A 307 41.90 29.55 -8.32
CA PRO A 307 42.62 28.30 -8.56
C PRO A 307 41.68 27.10 -8.62
N ARG A 308 42.06 26.06 -9.37
CA ARG A 308 41.38 24.75 -9.38
C ARG A 308 41.72 23.95 -8.11
N GLY A 309 40.81 23.07 -7.69
CA GLY A 309 41.05 22.13 -6.58
C GLY A 309 41.10 22.79 -5.19
N VAL A 310 40.27 23.81 -4.95
CA VAL A 310 40.16 24.47 -3.65
C VAL A 310 39.46 23.57 -2.62
N PRO A 311 39.76 23.73 -1.31
CA PRO A 311 39.03 23.03 -0.27
C PRO A 311 37.58 23.55 -0.16
N PRO A 312 36.64 22.74 0.38
CA PRO A 312 35.22 23.09 0.45
C PRO A 312 34.94 24.42 1.16
N GLU A 313 35.72 24.73 2.19
CA GLU A 313 35.60 25.96 2.99
C GLU A 313 35.88 27.22 2.15
N VAL A 314 36.88 27.15 1.27
CA VAL A 314 37.26 28.26 0.38
C VAL A 314 36.22 28.46 -0.72
N ALA A 315 35.71 27.37 -1.31
CA ALA A 315 34.62 27.44 -2.27
C ALA A 315 33.33 28.01 -1.63
N ALA A 316 33.03 27.62 -0.39
CA ALA A 316 31.86 28.11 0.34
C ALA A 316 31.98 29.59 0.75
N ALA A 317 33.20 30.09 0.99
CA ALA A 317 33.46 31.50 1.32
C ALA A 317 33.49 32.42 0.08
N ASN A 318 33.59 31.87 -1.13
CA ASN A 318 33.60 32.66 -2.36
C ASN A 318 32.24 33.35 -2.57
N LYS A 319 32.27 34.69 -2.75
CA LYS A 319 31.06 35.51 -2.86
C LYS A 319 30.25 35.23 -4.14
N ASP A 320 30.91 34.93 -5.25
CA ASP A 320 30.24 34.62 -6.51
C ASP A 320 29.54 33.26 -6.43
N VAL A 321 30.18 32.27 -5.80
CA VAL A 321 29.55 30.97 -5.50
C VAL A 321 28.32 31.14 -4.60
N GLN A 322 28.42 31.95 -3.54
CA GLN A 322 27.28 32.25 -2.68
C GLN A 322 26.14 32.95 -3.45
N ALA A 323 26.48 33.90 -4.32
CA ALA A 323 25.50 34.61 -5.16
C ALA A 323 24.80 33.67 -6.16
N ILE A 324 25.48 32.62 -6.64
CA ILE A 324 24.89 31.58 -7.49
C ILE A 324 24.00 30.63 -6.67
N ILE A 325 24.45 30.22 -5.49
CA ILE A 325 23.72 29.25 -4.63
C ILE A 325 22.46 29.87 -4.03
N SER A 326 22.50 31.13 -3.61
CA SER A 326 21.39 31.79 -2.91
C SER A 326 20.03 31.66 -3.65
N PRO A 327 19.90 32.01 -4.95
CA PRO A 327 18.64 31.84 -5.66
C PRO A 327 18.26 30.36 -5.86
N ARG A 328 19.24 29.46 -6.02
CA ARG A 328 18.99 28.00 -6.13
C ARG A 328 18.40 27.44 -4.84
N LEU A 329 18.91 27.88 -3.69
CA LEU A 329 18.40 27.48 -2.38
C LEU A 329 16.96 27.97 -2.19
N GLY A 330 16.66 29.22 -2.56
CA GLY A 330 15.30 29.76 -2.52
C GLY A 330 14.33 28.91 -3.37
N MET A 331 14.72 28.59 -4.60
CA MET A 331 13.94 27.72 -5.49
C MET A 331 13.79 26.29 -4.93
N LEU A 332 14.85 25.71 -4.35
CA LEU A 332 14.79 24.39 -3.74
C LEU A 332 13.80 24.34 -2.57
N MET A 333 13.80 25.38 -1.72
CA MET A 333 12.85 25.51 -0.63
C MET A 333 11.41 25.67 -1.14
N GLU A 334 11.19 26.47 -2.18
CA GLU A 334 9.88 26.65 -2.80
C GLU A 334 9.34 25.33 -3.35
N ILE A 335 10.17 24.61 -4.11
CA ILE A 335 9.82 23.28 -4.64
C ILE A 335 9.52 22.32 -3.49
N ALA A 336 10.40 22.21 -2.49
CA ALA A 336 10.23 21.28 -1.38
C ALA A 336 8.95 21.56 -0.56
N ASN A 337 8.66 22.85 -0.28
CA ASN A 337 7.44 23.26 0.42
C ASN A 337 6.21 22.93 -0.42
N SER A 338 6.24 23.21 -1.73
CA SER A 338 5.12 22.86 -2.63
C SER A 338 4.80 21.36 -2.63
N PHE A 339 5.82 20.49 -2.63
CA PHE A 339 5.63 19.05 -2.47
C PHE A 339 5.07 18.68 -1.10
N LEU A 340 5.59 19.28 -0.03
CA LEU A 340 5.13 19.01 1.34
C LEU A 340 3.66 19.42 1.52
N ASP A 341 3.30 20.63 1.11
CA ASP A 341 1.93 21.15 1.20
C ASP A 341 0.96 20.26 0.43
N THR A 342 1.34 19.85 -0.78
CA THR A 342 0.53 18.92 -1.60
C THR A 342 0.28 17.59 -0.88
N ILE A 343 1.28 17.04 -0.18
CA ILE A 343 1.15 15.79 0.59
C ILE A 343 0.26 15.99 1.83
N LEU A 344 0.37 17.13 2.50
CA LEU A 344 -0.44 17.47 3.69
C LEU A 344 -1.91 17.71 3.32
N GLU A 345 -2.17 18.33 2.18
CA GLU A 345 -3.53 18.56 1.67
C GLU A 345 -4.18 17.27 1.16
N SER A 346 -3.40 16.27 0.76
CA SER A 346 -3.92 15.00 0.25
C SER A 346 -4.21 13.93 1.30
N LEU A 347 -4.15 14.25 2.60
CA LEU A 347 -4.30 13.27 3.69
C LEU A 347 -5.60 12.46 3.63
N ASP A 348 -6.71 13.08 3.21
CA ASP A 348 -8.01 12.41 3.09
C ASP A 348 -8.09 11.45 1.90
N GLN A 349 -7.22 11.62 0.91
CA GLN A 349 -7.11 10.74 -0.26
C GLN A 349 -6.26 9.50 0.03
N ALA A 350 -5.55 9.45 1.17
CA ALA A 350 -4.71 8.32 1.53
C ALA A 350 -5.55 7.02 1.65
N PRO A 351 -5.13 5.92 0.99
CA PRO A 351 -5.86 4.66 1.04
C PRO A 351 -6.10 4.16 2.46
N TYR A 352 -7.30 3.61 2.70
CA TYR A 352 -7.71 3.15 4.04
C TYR A 352 -6.69 2.23 4.70
N GLY A 353 -6.18 1.22 3.99
CA GLY A 353 -5.26 0.27 4.59
C GLY A 353 -3.90 0.89 4.97
N ILE A 354 -3.41 1.89 4.23
CA ILE A 354 -2.23 2.68 4.63
C ILE A 354 -2.53 3.44 5.93
N ARG A 355 -3.65 4.16 5.98
CA ARG A 355 -4.08 4.89 7.19
C ARG A 355 -4.24 3.95 8.38
N TRP A 356 -4.78 2.76 8.15
CA TRP A 356 -4.96 1.74 9.17
C TRP A 356 -3.61 1.22 9.68
N ILE A 357 -2.65 0.92 8.81
CA ILE A 357 -1.30 0.50 9.22
C ILE A 357 -0.64 1.60 10.07
N CYS A 358 -0.71 2.87 9.63
CA CYS A 358 -0.20 4.00 10.41
C CYS A 358 -0.88 4.10 11.79
N LYS A 359 -2.19 3.87 11.87
CA LYS A 359 -2.94 3.81 13.14
C LYS A 359 -2.45 2.66 14.02
N GLN A 360 -2.20 1.48 13.47
CA GLN A 360 -1.66 0.35 14.24
C GLN A 360 -0.27 0.65 14.79
N ILE A 361 0.64 1.17 13.96
CA ILE A 361 1.98 1.58 14.38
C ILE A 361 1.89 2.58 15.54
N ARG A 362 1.06 3.63 15.40
CA ARG A 362 0.84 4.61 16.48
C ARG A 362 0.28 3.99 17.75
N SER A 363 -0.53 2.95 17.65
CA SER A 363 -1.10 2.27 18.82
C SER A 363 -0.08 1.39 19.54
N LEU A 364 0.88 0.81 18.80
CA LEU A 364 1.91 -0.08 19.33
C LEU A 364 3.13 0.68 19.86
N THR A 365 3.31 1.96 19.48
CA THR A 365 4.38 2.84 19.98
C THR A 365 4.01 3.60 21.26
N LYS A 366 2.75 3.51 21.71
CA LYS A 366 2.30 4.04 23.01
C LYS A 366 2.45 2.97 24.07
#